data_AF-A0A9W6HZR5-F1
#
_entry.id   AF-A0A9W6HZR5-F1
#
_cell.length_a   1.000
_cell.length_b   1.000
_cell.length_c   1.000
_cell.angle_alpha   90.00
_cell.angle_beta   90.00
_cell.angle_gamma   90.00
#
_symmetry.space_group_name_H-M   'P 1'
#
loop_
_entity.id
_entity.type
_entity.pdbx_description
1 polymer ?
#
loop_
_entity_poly.entity_id
_entity_poly.type
_entity_poly.pdbx_seq_one_letter_code
_entity_poly.pdbx_strand_id
1 'polypeptide(L)'
;MGQVASQLTPQQGRRFRLEGQQAAAARGNHGGRPKVIDQDMPTFAQTLRAKGVPVPEIAAKLTIAKGKNTGKRPPVASLYRARRTRRSVVPA
;
A
#
# COMPACT_ATOMS: atom_id res chain seq x y z
N MET A 1 -19.35 -36.34 -31.24
CA MET A 1 -18.87 -36.16 -29.85
C MET A 1 -18.34 -34.74 -29.70
N GLY A 2 -19.22 -33.75 -29.54
CA GLY A 2 -18.82 -32.33 -29.43
C GLY A 2 -18.75 -31.92 -27.97
N GLN A 3 -17.54 -31.63 -27.46
CA GLN A 3 -17.37 -31.03 -26.15
C GLN A 3 -17.78 -29.56 -26.24
N VAL A 4 -18.98 -29.23 -25.79
CA VAL A 4 -19.33 -27.82 -25.52
C VAL A 4 -18.56 -27.41 -24.27
N ALA A 5 -17.56 -26.55 -24.44
CA ALA A 5 -16.91 -25.91 -23.31
C ALA A 5 -17.96 -25.08 -22.56
N SER A 6 -18.41 -25.56 -21.41
CA SER A 6 -19.37 -24.85 -20.56
C SER A 6 -18.76 -23.49 -20.16
N GLN A 7 -19.27 -22.41 -20.74
CA GLN A 7 -18.79 -21.07 -20.43
C GLN A 7 -19.15 -20.73 -18.98
N LEU A 8 -18.14 -20.34 -18.20
CA LEU A 8 -18.33 -19.88 -16.82
C LEU A 8 -19.24 -18.64 -16.81
N THR A 9 -20.27 -18.68 -15.98
CA THR A 9 -21.09 -17.49 -15.74
C THR A 9 -20.27 -16.39 -15.04
N PRO A 10 -20.63 -15.11 -15.18
CA PRO A 10 -19.93 -14.03 -14.49
C PRO A 10 -19.85 -14.21 -12.97
N GLN A 11 -20.88 -14.78 -12.36
CA GLN A 11 -20.93 -15.09 -10.93
C GLN A 11 -19.93 -16.19 -10.55
N GLN A 12 -19.88 -17.28 -11.32
CA GLN A 12 -18.89 -18.34 -11.14
C GLN A 12 -17.46 -17.81 -11.34
N GLY A 13 -17.22 -17.02 -12.40
CA GLY A 13 -15.91 -16.41 -12.67
C GLY A 13 -15.45 -15.44 -11.57
N ARG A 14 -16.38 -14.66 -10.99
CA ARG A 14 -16.08 -13.80 -9.82
C ARG A 14 -15.69 -14.64 -8.61
N ARG A 15 -16.45 -15.70 -8.31
CA ARG A 15 -16.20 -16.58 -7.16
C ARG A 15 -14.81 -17.21 -7.25
N PHE A 16 -14.46 -17.85 -8.38
CA PHE A 16 -13.14 -18.47 -8.55
C PHE A 16 -12.00 -17.45 -8.45
N ARG A 17 -12.19 -16.22 -8.94
CA ARG A 17 -11.20 -15.16 -8.80
C ARG A 17 -11.02 -14.73 -7.35
N LEU A 18 -12.10 -14.61 -6.57
CA LEU A 18 -12.06 -14.27 -5.14
C LEU A 18 -11.38 -15.37 -4.33
N GLU A 19 -11.70 -16.63 -4.58
CA GLU A 19 -11.05 -17.79 -3.95
C GLU A 19 -9.55 -17.80 -4.24
N GLY A 20 -9.14 -17.53 -5.48
CA GLY A 20 -7.73 -17.38 -5.86
C GLY A 20 -7.03 -16.21 -5.16
N GLN A 21 -7.71 -15.06 -5.01
CA GLN A 21 -7.18 -13.91 -4.27
C GLN A 21 -7.03 -14.21 -2.78
N GLN A 22 -7.98 -14.91 -2.17
CA GLN A 22 -7.91 -15.34 -0.78
C GLN A 22 -6.76 -16.33 -0.56
N ALA A 23 -6.57 -17.30 -1.45
CA ALA A 23 -5.45 -18.24 -1.39
C ALA A 23 -4.10 -17.53 -1.54
N ALA A 24 -4.00 -16.54 -2.44
CA ALA A 24 -2.80 -15.71 -2.56
C ALA A 24 -2.55 -14.88 -1.29
N ALA A 25 -3.59 -14.27 -0.72
CA ALA A 25 -3.49 -13.50 0.52
C ALA A 25 -3.06 -14.38 1.70
N ALA A 26 -3.57 -15.61 1.81
CA ALA A 26 -3.16 -16.59 2.82
C ALA A 26 -1.67 -16.97 2.70
N ARG A 27 -1.09 -16.88 1.50
CA ARG A 27 0.35 -17.05 1.24
C ARG A 27 1.16 -15.76 1.43
N GLY A 28 0.56 -14.71 1.99
CA GLY A 28 1.18 -13.40 2.18
C GLY A 28 1.22 -12.52 0.93
N ASN A 29 0.67 -12.98 -0.20
CA ASN A 29 0.63 -12.22 -1.44
C ASN A 29 -0.64 -11.38 -1.50
N HIS A 30 -0.54 -10.14 -1.03
CA HIS A 30 -1.65 -9.20 -1.08
C HIS A 30 -1.59 -8.42 -2.39
N GLY A 31 -2.67 -8.49 -3.17
CA GLY A 31 -2.84 -7.66 -4.35
C GLY A 31 -2.94 -6.18 -3.98
N GLY A 32 -2.68 -5.30 -4.96
CA GLY A 32 -2.76 -3.86 -4.78
C GLY A 32 -1.40 -3.16 -4.90
N ARG A 33 -1.40 -1.84 -4.72
CA ARG A 33 -0.19 -1.03 -4.87
C ARG A 33 0.76 -1.33 -3.69
N PRO A 34 2.03 -1.71 -3.93
CA PRO A 34 3.01 -1.89 -2.86
C PRO A 34 3.07 -0.65 -1.98
N LYS A 35 3.05 -0.84 -0.66
CA LYS A 35 3.18 0.27 0.29
C LYS A 35 4.57 0.88 0.11
N VAL A 36 4.61 2.14 -0.36
CA VAL A 36 5.86 2.86 -0.68
C VAL A 36 6.46 3.52 0.57
N ILE A 37 5.68 3.70 1.64
CA ILE A 37 6.09 4.37 2.88
C ILE A 37 5.95 3.39 4.04
N ASP A 38 7.05 3.21 4.77
CA ASP A 38 7.10 2.33 5.95
C ASP A 38 6.22 2.86 7.09
N GLN A 39 5.87 2.02 8.06
CA GLN A 39 4.94 2.40 9.14
C GLN A 39 5.52 3.48 10.07
N ASP A 40 6.84 3.53 10.22
CA ASP A 40 7.54 4.45 11.13
C ASP A 40 7.90 5.80 10.47
N MET A 41 7.97 5.84 9.14
CA MET A 41 8.30 7.03 8.36
C MET A 41 7.35 8.23 8.59
N PRO A 42 6.02 8.08 8.74
CA PRO A 42 5.12 9.19 9.01
C PRO A 42 5.40 9.88 10.34
N THR A 43 5.86 9.13 11.34
CA THR A 43 6.21 9.67 12.65
C THR A 43 7.47 10.51 12.55
N PHE A 44 8.53 9.99 11.93
CA PHE A 44 9.77 10.73 11.72
C PHE A 44 9.58 11.97 10.83
N ALA A 45 8.77 11.85 9.77
CA ALA A 45 8.42 12.96 8.90
C ALA A 45 7.63 14.05 9.63
N GLN A 46 6.78 13.69 10.60
CA GLN A 46 6.07 14.68 11.43
C GLN A 46 7.03 15.44 12.35
N THR A 47 7.95 14.74 13.01
CA THR A 47 8.95 15.37 13.89
C THR A 47 9.82 16.37 13.14
N LEU A 48 10.28 16.04 11.93
CA LEU A 48 11.08 16.96 11.12
C LEU A 48 10.27 18.17 10.63
N ARG A 49 8.99 17.97 10.27
CA ARG A 49 8.09 19.07 9.89
C ARG A 49 7.81 20.02 11.06
N ALA A 50 7.66 19.51 12.27
CA ALA A 50 7.48 20.32 13.48
C ALA A 50 8.71 21.20 13.76
N LYS A 51 9.90 20.75 13.33
CA LYS A 51 11.16 21.51 13.37
C LYS A 51 11.34 22.48 12.18
N GLY A 52 10.33 22.65 11.33
CA GLY A 52 10.36 23.56 10.18
C GLY A 52 11.01 22.98 8.91
N VAL A 53 11.41 21.71 8.89
CA VAL A 53 12.05 21.11 7.71
C VAL A 53 11.02 20.95 6.57
N PRO A 54 11.32 21.42 5.34
CA PRO A 54 10.40 21.30 4.22
C PRO A 54 10.31 19.84 3.74
N VAL A 55 9.11 19.45 3.26
CA VAL A 55 8.80 18.06 2.88
C VAL A 55 9.76 17.46 1.83
N PRO A 56 10.25 18.19 0.82
CA PRO A 56 11.25 17.68 -0.12
C PRO A 56 12.56 17.25 0.57
N GLU A 57 13.03 18.03 1.55
CA GLU A 57 14.24 17.69 2.31
C GLU A 57 14.01 16.49 3.24
N ILE A 58 12.82 16.38 3.83
CA ILE A 58 12.43 15.20 4.60
C ILE A 58 12.49 13.95 3.72
N ALA A 59 11.98 14.03 2.49
CA ALA A 59 12.02 12.91 1.55
C ALA A 59 13.45 12.49 1.20
N ALA A 60 14.37 13.46 1.06
CA ALA A 60 15.78 13.19 0.79
C ALA A 60 16.49 12.47 1.94
N LYS A 61 16.04 12.71 3.19
CA LYS A 61 16.59 12.12 4.43
C LYS A 61 15.98 10.76 4.78
N LEU A 62 14.90 10.35 4.13
CA LEU A 62 14.20 9.11 4.39
C LEU A 62 14.67 7.98 3.46
N THR A 63 14.87 6.80 4.03
CA THR A 63 15.20 5.57 3.28
C THR A 63 14.19 4.49 3.62
N ILE A 64 13.55 3.91 2.60
CA ILE A 64 12.57 2.83 2.77
C ILE A 64 13.27 1.61 3.35
N ALA A 65 12.82 1.13 4.51
CA ALA A 65 13.46 0.03 5.23
C ALA A 65 12.92 -1.35 4.80
N LYS A 66 11.64 -1.43 4.39
CA LYS A 66 10.99 -2.70 4.04
C LYS A 66 10.30 -2.68 2.67
N GLY A 67 10.18 -3.87 2.08
CA GLY A 67 9.39 -4.15 0.87
C GLY A 67 10.15 -3.99 -0.45
N LYS A 68 9.40 -3.93 -1.57
CA LYS A 68 9.96 -3.89 -2.93
C LYS A 68 10.85 -2.67 -3.21
N ASN A 69 10.71 -1.60 -2.41
CA ASN A 69 11.44 -0.35 -2.59
C ASN A 69 12.52 -0.12 -1.53
N THR A 70 12.94 -1.15 -0.78
CA THR A 70 14.00 -1.04 0.22
C THR A 70 15.25 -0.35 -0.35
N GLY A 71 15.85 0.53 0.45
CA GLY A 71 17.03 1.30 0.08
C GLY A 71 16.74 2.54 -0.79
N LYS A 72 15.50 2.72 -1.26
CA LYS A 72 15.12 3.90 -2.07
C LYS A 72 14.52 5.01 -1.21
N ARG A 73 14.61 6.24 -1.73
CA ARG A 73 13.94 7.41 -1.14
C ARG A 73 12.44 7.38 -1.47
N PRO A 74 11.55 7.72 -0.52
CA PRO A 74 10.13 7.82 -0.81
C PRO A 74 9.85 9.04 -1.72
N PRO A 75 8.89 8.93 -2.66
CA PRO A 75 8.47 10.07 -3.46
C PRO A 75 7.83 11.15 -2.58
N VAL A 76 8.12 12.42 -2.86
CA VAL A 76 7.55 13.57 -2.15
C VAL A 76 6.02 13.53 -2.13
N ALA A 77 5.39 13.19 -3.26
CA ALA A 77 3.93 13.06 -3.37
C ALA A 77 3.35 11.98 -2.44
N SER A 78 4.06 10.86 -2.24
CA SER A 78 3.64 9.80 -1.33
C SER A 78 3.66 10.28 0.12
N LEU A 79 4.68 11.07 0.50
CA LEU A 79 4.78 11.66 1.84
C LEU A 79 3.63 12.64 2.11
N TYR A 80 3.28 13.48 1.13
CA TYR A 80 2.11 14.35 1.26
C TYR A 80 0.80 13.57 1.46
N ARG A 81 0.61 12.45 0.75
CA ARG A 81 -0.57 11.60 0.91
C ARG A 81 -0.61 10.91 2.28
N ALA A 82 0.50 10.33 2.71
CA ALA A 82 0.59 9.63 3.99
C ALA A 82 0.35 10.55 5.20
N ARG A 83 0.61 11.87 5.05
CA ARG A 83 0.35 12.87 6.09
C ARG A 83 -1.12 13.29 6.17
N ARG A 84 -1.91 13.13 5.11
CA ARG A 84 -3.35 13.48 5.10
C ARG A 84 -4.24 12.44 5.75
N THR A 85 -3.79 11.19 5.88
CA THR A 85 -4.63 10.06 6.34
C THR A 85 -4.76 9.90 7.84
N ARG A 86 -4.22 10.81 8.68
CA ARG A 86 -4.67 10.94 10.08
C ARG A 86 -6.03 11.65 10.12
N ARG A 87 -7.08 10.96 9.66
CA ARG A 87 -8.46 11.33 10.05
C ARG A 87 -8.61 10.93 11.51
N SER A 88 -8.92 11.91 12.34
CA SER A 88 -9.25 11.78 13.74
C SER A 88 -10.26 10.65 13.98
N VAL A 89 -9.82 9.58 14.63
CA VAL A 89 -10.70 8.81 15.49
C VAL A 89 -10.67 9.52 16.83
N VAL A 90 -11.64 10.42 17.03
CA VAL A 90 -12.03 10.85 18.38
C VAL A 90 -12.86 9.71 18.95
N PRO A 91 -12.44 9.03 20.03
CA PRO A 91 -13.31 8.07 20.69
C PRO A 91 -14.49 8.83 21.33
N ALA A 92 -15.70 8.31 21.12
CA ALA A 92 -16.90 8.71 21.83
C ALA A 92 -16.90 8.17 23.26
#